data_AF-A0A8S9M8Z7-F1
#
_entry.id   AF-A0A8S9M8Z7-F1
#
_cell.length_a   1.000
_cell.length_b   1.000
_cell.length_c   1.000
_cell.angle_alpha   90.00
_cell.angle_beta   90.00
_cell.angle_gamma   90.00
#
_symmetry.space_group_name_H-M   'P 1'
#
loop_
_entity.id
_entity.type
_entity.pdbx_description
1 polymer ?
#
loop_
_entity_poly.entity_id
_entity_poly.type
_entity_poly.pdbx_seq_one_letter_code
_entity_poly.pdbx_strand_id
1 'polypeptide(L)'
;MDINECGATYAPGDESDEKNHQSFHKDYMNGIPFKGWQNERAFTSPSLDKNRVVMILENDSPAHRNKVQEVVKMMEVELGEDWILHKHCKVYLFVSSQRISGCLVAEPIKEAFKIIAPLDDTRQLKKERSSPSTTIHFGDIVLQREVSKRCPESDDRLDNRAIVCEEEAKPAVCGVRAICFSPSNRRKRLSYTVARYSEVKEYS
;
A
#
# COMPACT_ATOMS: atom_id res chain seq x y z
N MET A 1 -15.61 -11.30 -12.59
CA MET A 1 -14.65 -11.30 -11.47
C MET A 1 -14.68 -12.70 -10.92
N ASP A 2 -13.53 -13.35 -10.85
CA ASP A 2 -13.44 -14.71 -10.34
C ASP A 2 -13.56 -14.64 -8.81
N ILE A 3 -14.53 -15.37 -8.24
CA ILE A 3 -14.79 -15.35 -6.79
C ILE A 3 -13.58 -15.87 -5.99
N ASN A 4 -12.66 -16.58 -6.65
CA ASN A 4 -11.45 -17.14 -6.06
C ASN A 4 -10.33 -16.10 -5.81
N GLU A 5 -10.44 -14.87 -6.32
CA GLU A 5 -9.38 -13.86 -6.19
C GLU A 5 -9.18 -13.32 -4.76
N CYS A 6 -10.12 -13.57 -3.84
CA CYS A 6 -10.04 -13.08 -2.46
C CYS A 6 -9.37 -14.05 -1.47
N GLY A 7 -9.03 -15.27 -1.89
CA GLY A 7 -8.32 -16.25 -1.06
C GLY A 7 -9.10 -16.80 0.14
N ALA A 8 -10.34 -16.37 0.37
CA ALA A 8 -11.17 -16.85 1.45
C ALA A 8 -11.85 -18.19 1.08
N THR A 9 -11.80 -19.15 2.00
CA THR A 9 -12.54 -20.41 1.89
C THR A 9 -13.99 -20.23 2.35
N TYR A 10 -14.92 -20.90 1.70
CA TYR A 10 -16.34 -20.94 2.08
C TYR A 10 -16.93 -22.34 1.78
N ALA A 11 -18.09 -22.65 2.36
CA ALA A 11 -18.85 -23.87 2.17
C ALA A 11 -19.91 -23.69 1.06
N PRO A 12 -19.71 -24.29 -0.14
CA PRO A 12 -20.71 -24.21 -1.20
C PRO A 12 -22.02 -24.91 -0.78
N GLY A 13 -23.15 -24.29 -1.07
CA GLY A 13 -24.48 -24.78 -0.69
C GLY A 13 -24.96 -24.35 0.70
N ASP A 14 -24.11 -23.71 1.52
CA ASP A 14 -24.55 -22.98 2.71
C ASP A 14 -24.85 -21.52 2.34
N GLU A 15 -26.14 -21.16 2.29
CA GLU A 15 -26.57 -19.82 1.89
C GLU A 15 -25.99 -18.69 2.76
N SER A 16 -25.79 -18.96 4.06
CA SER A 16 -25.25 -17.96 4.99
C SER A 16 -23.77 -17.73 4.70
N ASP A 17 -23.02 -18.81 4.51
CA ASP A 17 -21.58 -18.71 4.25
C ASP A 17 -21.29 -18.12 2.86
N GLU A 18 -22.07 -18.51 1.84
CA GLU A 18 -21.99 -17.92 0.51
C GLU A 18 -22.25 -16.41 0.52
N LYS A 19 -23.25 -15.96 1.29
CA LYS A 19 -23.55 -14.54 1.44
C LYS A 19 -22.43 -13.78 2.15
N ASN A 20 -21.85 -14.36 3.20
CA ASN A 20 -20.73 -13.78 3.92
C ASN A 20 -19.49 -13.67 3.01
N HIS A 21 -19.19 -14.73 2.26
CA HIS A 21 -18.11 -14.75 1.29
C HIS A 21 -18.30 -13.69 0.20
N GLN A 22 -19.50 -13.56 -0.38
CA GLN A 22 -19.78 -12.51 -1.36
C GLN A 22 -19.57 -11.10 -0.80
N SER A 23 -19.99 -10.85 0.44
CA SER A 23 -19.77 -9.57 1.11
C SER A 23 -18.28 -9.30 1.33
N PHE A 24 -17.56 -10.30 1.85
CA PHE A 24 -16.12 -10.21 2.05
C PHE A 24 -15.38 -9.97 0.73
N HIS A 25 -15.66 -10.76 -0.31
CA HIS A 25 -15.06 -10.63 -1.63
C HIS A 25 -15.23 -9.22 -2.20
N LYS A 26 -16.44 -8.65 -2.07
CA LYS A 26 -16.71 -7.27 -2.51
C LYS A 26 -15.84 -6.25 -1.79
N ASP A 27 -15.66 -6.40 -0.48
CA ASP A 27 -14.89 -5.48 0.36
C ASP A 27 -13.39 -5.66 0.19
N TYR A 28 -12.91 -6.89 0.02
CA TYR A 28 -11.56 -7.20 -0.40
C TYR A 28 -11.25 -6.51 -1.74
N MET A 29 -12.06 -6.75 -2.77
CA MET A 29 -11.81 -6.25 -4.12
C MET A 29 -11.83 -4.71 -4.20
N ASN A 30 -12.82 -4.08 -3.57
CA ASN A 30 -13.15 -2.67 -3.78
C ASN A 30 -12.80 -1.77 -2.60
N GLY A 31 -12.38 -2.32 -1.47
CA GLY A 31 -12.11 -1.60 -0.23
C GLY A 31 -13.32 -1.53 0.70
N ILE A 32 -13.11 -1.28 1.98
CA ILE A 32 -14.14 -1.37 3.02
C ILE A 32 -15.12 -0.19 2.96
N PRO A 33 -16.45 -0.39 3.10
CA PRO A 33 -17.42 0.70 3.16
C PRO A 33 -17.10 1.74 4.24
N PHE A 34 -17.09 3.00 3.84
CA PHE A 34 -16.77 4.11 4.72
C PHE A 34 -17.45 5.40 4.28
N LYS A 35 -18.49 5.80 5.03
CA LYS A 35 -19.24 7.03 4.77
C LYS A 35 -18.52 8.30 5.25
N GLY A 36 -17.49 8.15 6.09
CA GLY A 36 -16.81 9.27 6.75
C GLY A 36 -17.21 9.43 8.22
N TRP A 37 -16.48 10.30 8.91
CA TRP A 37 -16.78 10.75 10.27
C TRP A 37 -16.96 12.26 10.30
N GLN A 38 -17.72 12.77 11.27
CA GLN A 38 -17.91 14.22 11.43
C GLN A 38 -16.60 14.95 11.75
N ASN A 39 -15.74 14.33 12.57
CA ASN A 39 -14.45 14.90 13.00
C ASN A 39 -13.28 14.11 12.40
N GLU A 40 -13.29 13.93 11.07
CA GLU A 40 -12.17 13.28 10.39
C GLU A 40 -10.97 14.21 10.25
N ARG A 41 -9.79 13.71 10.58
CA ARG A 41 -8.52 14.37 10.24
C ARG A 41 -8.18 14.04 8.79
N ALA A 42 -8.93 14.63 7.87
CA ALA A 42 -8.86 14.35 6.43
C ALA A 42 -8.02 15.37 5.67
N PHE A 43 -7.28 14.87 4.68
CA PHE A 43 -6.52 15.64 3.72
C PHE A 43 -7.14 15.46 2.34
N THR A 44 -7.48 16.57 1.70
CA THR A 44 -7.92 16.62 0.31
C THR A 44 -6.84 17.29 -0.54
N SER A 45 -6.64 16.80 -1.76
CA SER A 45 -5.80 17.45 -2.77
C SER A 45 -6.68 17.92 -3.91
N PRO A 46 -6.37 19.06 -4.55
CA PRO A 46 -6.94 19.38 -5.86
C PRO A 46 -6.69 18.26 -6.88
N SER A 47 -5.61 17.49 -6.73
CA SER A 47 -5.25 16.36 -7.59
C SER A 47 -5.98 15.05 -7.30
N LEU A 48 -6.82 14.99 -6.25
CA LEU A 48 -7.37 13.74 -5.72
C LEU A 48 -8.80 13.43 -6.20
N ASP A 49 -9.44 14.22 -7.07
CA ASP A 49 -10.78 13.95 -7.64
C ASP A 49 -11.77 13.32 -6.64
N LYS A 50 -12.23 14.11 -5.66
CA LYS A 50 -13.15 13.70 -4.57
C LYS A 50 -12.62 12.62 -3.62
N ASN A 51 -11.41 12.11 -3.82
CA ASN A 51 -10.76 11.22 -2.87
C ASN A 51 -10.13 12.04 -1.72
N ARG A 52 -9.89 11.37 -0.59
CA ARG A 52 -9.24 11.97 0.57
C ARG A 52 -8.42 10.94 1.34
N VAL A 53 -7.45 11.43 2.11
CA VAL A 53 -6.66 10.62 3.03
C VAL A 53 -7.06 10.99 4.45
N VAL A 54 -7.46 10.01 5.26
CA VAL A 54 -7.81 10.22 6.67
C VAL A 54 -6.67 9.71 7.54
N MET A 55 -6.13 10.53 8.43
CA MET A 55 -5.08 10.13 9.38
C MET A 55 -5.65 9.82 10.76
N ILE A 56 -5.31 8.64 11.27
CA ILE A 56 -5.72 8.14 12.59
C ILE A 56 -4.50 7.93 13.47
N LEU A 57 -4.61 8.36 14.73
CA LEU A 57 -3.61 8.21 15.77
C LEU A 57 -4.10 7.21 16.85
N GLU A 58 -3.14 6.68 17.61
CA GLU A 58 -3.39 5.72 18.70
C GLU A 58 -4.39 6.22 19.75
N ASN A 59 -4.45 7.53 19.99
CA ASN A 59 -5.32 8.15 20.98
C ASN A 59 -6.69 8.62 20.43
N ASP A 60 -6.97 8.36 19.15
CA ASP A 60 -8.26 8.74 18.56
C ASP A 60 -9.42 7.86 19.11
N SER A 61 -10.67 8.25 18.80
CA SER A 61 -11.87 7.61 19.34
C SER A 61 -11.92 6.09 19.11
N PRO A 62 -12.60 5.31 19.97
CA PRO A 62 -12.79 3.87 19.76
C PRO A 62 -13.40 3.55 18.39
N ALA A 63 -14.29 4.40 17.87
CA ALA A 63 -14.88 4.22 16.54
C ALA A 63 -13.83 4.30 15.42
N HIS A 64 -12.85 5.20 15.53
CA HIS A 64 -11.77 5.32 14.56
C HIS A 64 -10.84 4.10 14.64
N ARG A 65 -10.45 3.72 15.86
CA ARG A 65 -9.59 2.56 16.11
C ARG A 65 -10.22 1.25 15.64
N ASN A 66 -11.51 1.04 15.89
CA ASN A 66 -12.22 -0.15 15.42
C ASN A 66 -12.26 -0.24 13.90
N LYS A 67 -12.45 0.89 13.19
CA LYS A 67 -12.39 0.90 11.72
C LYS A 67 -10.98 0.62 11.20
N VAL A 68 -9.94 1.12 11.87
CA VAL A 68 -8.54 0.77 11.55
C VAL A 68 -8.31 -0.74 11.72
N GLN A 69 -8.80 -1.35 12.80
CA GLN A 69 -8.69 -2.80 13.01
C GLN A 69 -9.39 -3.61 11.92
N GLU A 70 -10.58 -3.19 11.48
CA GLU A 70 -11.30 -3.80 10.35
C GLU A 70 -10.48 -3.73 9.06
N VAL A 71 -9.85 -2.58 8.79
CA VAL A 71 -8.98 -2.41 7.62
C VAL A 71 -7.74 -3.28 7.72
N VAL A 72 -7.07 -3.30 8.88
CA VAL A 72 -5.85 -4.09 9.11
C VAL A 72 -6.11 -5.58 8.93
N LYS A 73 -7.22 -6.10 9.45
CA LYS A 73 -7.63 -7.50 9.19
C LYS A 73 -7.73 -7.82 7.71
N MET A 74 -8.23 -6.88 6.90
CA MET A 74 -8.25 -7.05 5.44
C MET A 74 -6.84 -7.02 4.83
N MET A 75 -5.90 -6.26 5.40
CA MET A 75 -4.50 -6.25 4.95
C MET A 75 -3.77 -7.55 5.31
N GLU A 76 -4.04 -8.12 6.47
CA GLU A 76 -3.40 -9.34 6.99
C GLU A 76 -3.68 -10.55 6.10
N VAL A 77 -4.81 -10.56 5.37
CA VAL A 77 -5.11 -11.56 4.33
C VAL A 77 -4.02 -11.61 3.24
N GLU A 78 -3.39 -10.47 2.91
CA GLU A 78 -2.33 -10.37 1.89
C GLU A 78 -0.92 -10.36 2.47
N LEU A 79 -0.77 -9.78 3.67
CA LEU A 79 0.53 -9.42 4.24
C LEU A 79 0.94 -10.31 5.43
N GLY A 80 0.05 -11.16 5.93
CA GLY A 80 0.24 -11.94 7.16
C GLY A 80 -0.16 -11.17 8.42
N GLU A 81 -0.37 -11.92 9.50
CA GLU A 81 -1.00 -11.46 10.74
C GLU A 81 0.00 -10.86 11.75
N ASP A 82 -0.49 -10.02 12.67
CA ASP A 82 0.15 -9.62 13.93
C ASP A 82 1.41 -8.73 13.87
N TRP A 83 1.75 -8.16 12.72
CA TRP A 83 2.93 -7.28 12.60
C TRP A 83 2.63 -5.86 12.10
N ILE A 84 1.45 -5.63 11.51
CA ILE A 84 1.14 -4.38 10.81
C ILE A 84 1.06 -3.18 11.77
N LEU A 85 0.28 -3.30 12.85
CA LEU A 85 0.11 -2.25 13.85
C LEU A 85 1.08 -2.42 15.01
N HIS A 86 1.72 -1.33 15.41
CA HIS A 86 2.58 -1.27 16.59
C HIS A 86 2.35 0.06 17.34
N LYS A 87 2.97 0.21 18.52
CA LYS A 87 2.92 1.47 19.30
C LYS A 87 3.41 2.65 18.46
N HIS A 88 2.82 3.82 18.67
CA HIS A 88 3.18 5.07 17.98
C HIS A 88 3.00 5.07 16.45
N CYS A 89 2.30 4.07 15.90
CA CYS A 89 1.97 4.07 14.48
C CYS A 89 0.97 5.19 14.15
N LYS A 90 1.14 5.77 12.96
CA LYS A 90 0.16 6.63 12.30
C LYS A 90 -0.46 5.85 11.16
N VAL A 91 -1.78 5.84 11.08
CA VAL A 91 -2.52 5.12 10.04
C VAL A 91 -3.16 6.11 9.09
N TYR A 92 -2.94 5.92 7.79
CA TYR A 92 -3.46 6.74 6.72
C TYR A 92 -4.41 5.91 5.85
N LEU A 93 -5.70 6.22 5.92
CA LEU A 93 -6.74 5.54 5.14
C LEU A 93 -7.02 6.34 3.87
N PHE A 94 -6.86 5.70 2.72
CA PHE A 94 -7.20 6.28 1.44
C PHE A 94 -8.68 5.99 1.13
N VAL A 95 -9.48 7.04 1.04
CA VAL A 95 -10.93 6.96 0.83
C VAL A 95 -11.28 7.43 -0.58
N SER A 96 -11.92 6.56 -1.34
CA SER A 96 -12.45 6.83 -2.67
C SER A 96 -13.87 6.28 -2.80
N SER A 97 -14.79 7.05 -3.36
CA SER A 97 -16.17 6.60 -3.60
C SER A 97 -16.86 5.98 -2.37
N GLN A 98 -16.64 6.58 -1.18
CA GLN A 98 -17.14 6.09 0.11
C GLN A 98 -16.66 4.68 0.49
N ARG A 99 -15.47 4.30 0.01
CA ARG A 99 -14.76 3.09 0.41
C ARG A 99 -13.32 3.42 0.79
N ILE A 100 -12.82 2.78 1.84
CA ILE A 100 -11.39 2.76 2.17
C ILE A 100 -10.74 1.79 1.21
N SER A 101 -10.13 2.30 0.15
CA SER A 101 -9.53 1.49 -0.92
C SER A 101 -8.02 1.32 -0.78
N GLY A 102 -7.40 1.92 0.24
CA GLY A 102 -6.02 1.66 0.61
C GLY A 102 -5.69 2.11 2.03
N CYS A 103 -4.59 1.60 2.54
CA CYS A 103 -4.08 1.87 3.88
C CYS A 103 -2.56 1.96 3.86
N LEU A 104 -2.00 2.92 4.60
CA LEU A 104 -0.58 3.01 4.90
C LEU A 104 -0.41 3.10 6.42
N VAL A 105 0.46 2.28 6.97
CA VAL A 105 0.86 2.31 8.38
C VAL A 105 2.31 2.75 8.45
N ALA A 106 2.55 3.86 9.13
CA ALA A 106 3.87 4.44 9.32
C ALA A 106 4.24 4.49 10.80
N GLU A 107 5.53 4.43 11.09
CA GLU A 107 6.09 4.58 12.43
C GLU A 107 7.30 5.51 12.41
N PRO A 108 7.60 6.19 13.53
CA PRO A 108 8.83 6.94 13.65
C PRO A 108 10.05 5.99 13.69
N ILE A 109 11.06 6.28 12.89
CA ILE A 109 12.37 5.61 12.91
C ILE A 109 13.48 6.64 13.14
N LYS A 110 14.71 6.16 13.36
CA LYS A 110 15.90 7.01 13.50
C LYS A 110 16.86 6.88 12.31
N GLU A 111 16.87 5.70 11.70
CA GLU A 111 17.82 5.32 10.67
C GLU A 111 17.21 4.28 9.73
N ALA A 112 17.73 4.22 8.51
CA ALA A 112 17.37 3.26 7.48
C ALA A 112 18.58 2.90 6.60
N PHE A 113 18.53 1.75 5.94
CA PHE A 113 19.60 1.28 5.08
C PHE A 113 19.20 1.43 3.61
N LYS A 114 20.10 1.97 2.79
CA LYS A 114 19.82 2.20 1.36
C LYS A 114 19.90 0.88 0.59
N ILE A 115 18.89 0.59 -0.22
CA ILE A 115 18.89 -0.57 -1.10
C ILE A 115 19.96 -0.41 -2.19
N ILE A 116 20.73 -1.47 -2.42
CA ILE A 116 21.70 -1.60 -3.51
C ILE A 116 20.95 -2.08 -4.75
N ALA A 117 20.94 -1.28 -5.81
CA ALA A 117 20.35 -1.68 -7.07
C ALA A 117 21.15 -2.84 -7.68
N PRO A 118 20.49 -3.88 -8.23
CA PRO A 118 21.18 -4.91 -8.99
C PRO A 118 21.98 -4.27 -10.13
N LEU A 119 23.24 -4.70 -10.33
CA LEU A 119 24.00 -4.32 -11.53
C LEU A 119 23.32 -4.94 -12.76
N ASP A 120 22.72 -4.11 -13.60
CA ASP A 120 22.19 -4.54 -14.89
C ASP A 120 23.37 -4.99 -15.79
N ASP A 121 23.35 -6.27 -16.19
CA ASP A 121 24.35 -6.83 -17.10
C ASP A 121 24.34 -6.04 -18.40
N THR A 122 25.41 -5.29 -18.63
CA THR A 122 25.54 -4.36 -19.74
C THR A 122 25.73 -5.12 -21.06
N ARG A 123 24.65 -5.65 -21.64
CA ARG A 123 24.62 -6.00 -23.07
C ARG A 123 23.93 -4.87 -23.82
N GLN A 124 24.76 -3.90 -24.22
CA GLN A 124 24.42 -2.86 -25.16
C GLN A 124 23.81 -3.48 -26.43
N LEU A 125 22.52 -3.28 -26.66
CA LEU A 125 22.01 -3.11 -28.01
C LEU A 125 21.22 -1.80 -28.06
N LYS A 126 21.80 -0.83 -28.78
CA LYS A 126 21.18 0.43 -29.13
C LYS A 126 19.74 0.20 -29.60
N LYS A 127 18.76 0.74 -28.88
CA LYS A 127 17.46 1.05 -29.46
C LYS A 127 16.88 2.28 -28.78
N GLU A 128 17.04 3.42 -29.46
CA GLU A 128 16.25 4.62 -29.23
C GLU A 128 14.77 4.25 -29.25
N ARG A 129 14.11 4.24 -28.09
CA ARG A 129 12.66 4.41 -27.96
C ARG A 129 12.36 5.13 -26.65
N SER A 130 11.88 6.35 -26.79
CA SER A 130 10.90 7.03 -25.92
C SER A 130 10.40 6.13 -24.79
N SER A 131 11.00 6.27 -23.61
CA SER A 131 10.52 5.63 -22.39
C SER A 131 9.73 6.67 -21.61
N PRO A 132 8.53 6.34 -21.10
CA PRO A 132 7.79 7.26 -20.25
C PRO A 132 8.61 7.57 -19.01
N SER A 133 8.58 8.82 -18.53
CA SER A 133 9.31 9.25 -17.34
C SER A 133 9.08 8.27 -16.19
N THR A 134 10.13 7.53 -15.84
CA THR A 134 10.20 6.60 -14.69
C THR A 134 10.46 7.36 -13.39
N THR A 135 10.69 8.66 -13.49
CA THR A 135 10.98 9.54 -12.36
C THR A 135 9.70 9.93 -11.65
N ILE A 136 9.66 9.72 -10.35
CA ILE A 136 8.58 10.15 -9.49
C ILE A 136 9.09 11.12 -8.42
N HIS A 137 8.46 12.30 -8.38
CA HIS A 137 8.85 13.43 -7.52
C HIS A 137 8.03 13.51 -6.23
N PHE A 138 8.69 13.43 -5.08
CA PHE A 138 8.14 13.55 -3.73
C PHE A 138 8.66 14.85 -3.10
N GLY A 139 8.00 15.97 -3.41
CA GLY A 139 8.55 17.29 -3.08
C GLY A 139 9.89 17.48 -3.81
N ASP A 140 10.97 17.67 -3.05
CA ASP A 140 12.34 17.81 -3.57
C ASP A 140 13.04 16.46 -3.79
N ILE A 141 12.44 15.34 -3.37
CA ILE A 141 13.01 14.01 -3.51
C ILE A 141 12.59 13.43 -4.87
N VAL A 142 13.55 12.83 -5.58
CA VAL A 142 13.36 12.26 -6.91
C VAL A 142 13.62 10.76 -6.84
N LEU A 143 12.57 9.94 -6.88
CA LEU A 143 12.68 8.48 -6.91
C LEU A 143 12.57 7.98 -8.34
N GLN A 144 13.49 7.12 -8.79
CA GLN A 144 13.35 6.45 -10.07
C GLN A 144 12.66 5.11 -9.88
N ARG A 145 11.51 4.96 -10.54
CA ARG A 145 10.79 3.69 -10.62
C ARG A 145 11.47 2.79 -11.62
N GLU A 146 12.15 1.78 -11.13
CA GLU A 146 12.64 0.70 -11.97
C GLU A 146 11.52 -0.33 -12.19
N VAL A 147 11.24 -0.65 -13.45
CA VAL A 147 10.28 -1.70 -13.82
C VAL A 147 11.09 -2.78 -14.54
N SER A 148 11.53 -3.81 -13.81
CA SER A 148 12.03 -5.01 -14.48
C SER A 148 10.91 -5.61 -15.32
N LYS A 149 11.14 -5.77 -16.62
CA LYS A 149 10.27 -6.57 -17.49
C LYS A 149 10.42 -8.03 -17.06
N ARG A 150 9.31 -8.74 -16.82
CA ARG A 150 9.34 -10.20 -16.70
C ARG A 150 9.81 -10.76 -18.04
N CYS A 151 10.89 -11.53 -18.04
CA CYS A 151 11.25 -12.36 -19.18
C CYS A 151 10.27 -13.55 -19.29
N PRO A 152 10.01 -14.08 -20.50
CA PRO A 152 9.24 -15.30 -20.66
C PRO A 152 9.95 -16.47 -19.99
N GLU A 153 9.17 -17.35 -19.39
CA GLU A 153 9.59 -18.50 -18.60
C GLU A 153 10.61 -19.38 -19.33
N SER A 154 11.75 -19.60 -18.68
CA SER A 154 12.57 -20.79 -18.87
C SER A 154 13.14 -21.24 -17.53
N ASP A 155 12.57 -22.34 -17.06
CA ASP A 155 13.14 -23.41 -16.21
C ASP A 155 13.77 -23.08 -14.84
N ASP A 156 13.07 -23.56 -13.81
CA ASP A 156 13.50 -24.08 -12.50
C ASP A 156 14.71 -23.44 -11.79
N ARG A 157 14.56 -22.17 -11.40
CA ARG A 157 15.29 -21.61 -10.26
C ARG A 157 14.33 -20.86 -9.37
N LEU A 158 14.26 -21.25 -8.09
CA LEU A 158 13.75 -20.37 -7.03
C LEU A 158 14.47 -19.04 -7.17
N ASP A 159 13.75 -18.02 -7.65
CA ASP A 159 14.25 -16.68 -7.89
C ASP A 159 14.40 -15.99 -6.53
N ASN A 160 15.41 -16.41 -5.76
CA ASN A 160 15.84 -15.79 -4.52
C ASN A 160 16.46 -14.42 -4.85
N ARG A 161 15.64 -13.48 -5.31
CA ARG A 161 16.02 -12.10 -5.52
C ARG A 161 16.05 -11.39 -4.16
N ALA A 162 17.07 -11.71 -3.37
CA ALA A 162 17.33 -11.04 -2.11
C ALA A 162 17.54 -9.54 -2.36
N ILE A 163 16.94 -8.72 -1.51
CA ILE A 163 17.20 -7.27 -1.48
C ILE A 163 18.43 -7.06 -0.60
N VAL A 164 19.49 -6.49 -1.19
CA VAL A 164 20.72 -6.16 -0.46
C VAL A 164 20.70 -4.68 -0.13
N CYS A 165 21.09 -4.32 1.09
CA CYS A 165 21.22 -2.92 1.51
C CYS A 165 22.69 -2.58 1.79
N GLU A 166 23.04 -1.30 1.67
CA GLU A 166 24.29 -0.75 2.19
C GLU A 166 24.39 -1.04 3.70
N GLU A 167 25.59 -1.34 4.19
CA GLU A 167 25.82 -1.61 5.62
C GLU A 167 25.73 -0.35 6.48
N GLU A 168 26.01 0.82 5.91
CA GLU A 168 25.96 2.09 6.61
C GLU A 168 24.52 2.58 6.76
N ALA A 169 24.07 2.70 8.01
CA ALA A 169 22.77 3.27 8.35
C ALA A 169 22.75 4.78 8.08
N LYS A 170 21.64 5.27 7.51
CA LYS A 170 21.44 6.69 7.21
C LYS A 170 20.28 7.25 8.03
N PRO A 171 20.35 8.51 8.49
CA PRO A 171 19.25 9.13 9.23
C PRO A 171 17.94 9.08 8.45
N ALA A 172 16.86 8.71 9.13
CA ALA A 172 15.51 8.66 8.59
C ALA A 172 14.49 8.99 9.69
N VAL A 173 13.30 9.46 9.29
CA VAL A 173 12.26 9.91 10.22
C VAL A 173 11.02 9.00 10.16
N CYS A 174 10.67 8.52 8.96
CA CYS A 174 9.50 7.68 8.70
C CYS A 174 9.90 6.26 8.28
N GLY A 175 9.36 5.25 8.96
CA GLY A 175 9.32 3.88 8.47
C GLY A 175 7.91 3.54 7.99
N VAL A 176 7.77 3.13 6.73
CA VAL A 176 6.51 2.53 6.26
C VAL A 176 6.51 1.06 6.66
N ARG A 177 5.66 0.68 7.62
CA ARG A 177 5.49 -0.70 8.04
C ARG A 177 4.73 -1.49 6.97
N ALA A 178 3.57 -0.98 6.59
CA ALA A 178 2.71 -1.65 5.63
C ALA A 178 2.03 -0.64 4.71
N ILE A 179 1.83 -1.03 3.45
CA ILE A 179 1.03 -0.30 2.49
C ILE A 179 0.23 -1.28 1.65
N CYS A 180 -1.08 -1.09 1.56
CA CYS A 180 -1.93 -1.92 0.71
C CYS A 180 -2.99 -1.10 -0.02
N PHE A 181 -3.49 -1.67 -1.11
CA PHE A 181 -4.63 -1.16 -1.85
C PHE A 181 -5.49 -2.33 -2.29
N SER A 182 -6.81 -2.12 -2.25
CA SER A 182 -7.77 -3.09 -2.76
C SER A 182 -7.41 -3.45 -4.21
N PRO A 183 -7.54 -4.72 -4.64
CA PRO A 183 -7.16 -5.16 -5.98
C PRO A 183 -7.66 -4.26 -7.10
N SER A 184 -8.93 -3.83 -7.02
CA SER A 184 -9.55 -2.97 -8.04
C SER A 184 -9.00 -1.54 -8.08
N ASN A 185 -8.18 -1.15 -7.11
CA ASN A 185 -7.54 0.16 -7.00
C ASN A 185 -6.01 0.10 -7.12
N ARG A 186 -5.43 -1.09 -7.28
CA ARG A 186 -4.01 -1.25 -7.60
C ARG A 186 -3.69 -0.63 -8.96
N ARG A 187 -2.46 -0.15 -9.13
CA ARG A 187 -1.91 0.46 -10.36
C ARG A 187 -2.57 1.76 -10.85
N LYS A 188 -3.56 2.31 -10.15
CA LYS A 188 -4.16 3.63 -10.42
C LYS A 188 -3.31 4.84 -9.96
N ARG A 189 -1.99 4.65 -9.75
CA ARG A 189 -1.05 5.62 -9.14
C ARG A 189 -1.44 6.12 -7.73
N LEU A 190 -2.40 5.48 -7.06
CA LEU A 190 -2.91 5.92 -5.75
C LEU A 190 -1.91 5.72 -4.60
N SER A 191 -1.07 4.68 -4.68
CA SER A 191 0.00 4.43 -3.70
C SER A 191 0.97 5.59 -3.57
N TYR A 192 1.22 6.27 -4.69
CA TYR A 192 2.08 7.43 -4.75
C TYR A 192 1.56 8.59 -3.90
N THR A 193 0.26 8.83 -3.99
CA THR A 193 -0.37 9.96 -3.31
C THR A 193 -0.33 9.76 -1.80
N VAL A 194 -0.64 8.55 -1.31
CA VAL A 194 -0.64 8.26 0.13
C VAL A 194 0.76 8.38 0.73
N ALA A 195 1.79 7.83 0.06
CA ALA A 195 3.17 7.95 0.51
C ALA A 195 3.68 9.40 0.55
N ARG A 196 3.30 10.22 -0.44
CA ARG A 196 3.64 11.65 -0.43
C ARG A 196 3.01 12.40 0.76
N TYR A 197 1.80 12.02 1.16
CA TYR A 197 1.14 12.65 2.31
C TYR A 197 1.76 12.28 3.65
N SER A 198 2.23 11.03 3.82
CA SER A 198 2.93 10.64 5.05
C SER A 198 4.24 11.40 5.21
N GLU A 199 5.01 11.57 4.13
CA GLU A 199 6.27 12.33 4.16
C GLU A 199 6.06 13.80 4.51
N VAL A 200 5.16 14.51 3.80
CA VAL A 200 4.92 15.95 4.02
C VAL A 200 4.52 16.26 5.46
N LYS A 201 3.84 15.35 6.15
CA LYS A 201 3.40 15.55 7.54
C LYS A 201 4.39 15.17 8.62
N GLU A 202 5.46 14.46 8.30
CA GLU A 202 6.55 14.30 9.25
C GLU A 202 7.50 15.49 9.27
N TYR A 203 7.53 16.29 8.20
CA TYR A 203 8.31 17.52 8.11
C TYR A 203 7.55 18.81 8.52
N SER A 204 6.27 18.71 8.93
CA SER A 204 5.41 19.86 9.30
C SER A 204 4.83 19.74 10.70
#